data_AF-A0A9Q6PVM2-F1
#
_entry.id   AF-A0A9Q6PVM2-F1
#
_cell.length_a   1.000
_cell.length_b   1.000
_cell.length_c   1.000
_cell.angle_alpha   90.00
_cell.angle_beta   90.00
_cell.angle_gamma   90.00
#
_symmetry.space_group_name_H-M   'P 1'
#
loop_
_entity.id
_entity.type
_entity.pdbx_description
1 polymer ?
#
loop_
_entity_poly.entity_id
_entity_poly.type
_entity_poly.pdbx_seq_one_letter_code
_entity_poly.pdbx_strand_id
1 'polypeptide(L)'
;MGVKGSGRKRKPTRLKKITGNAGKRKLNHYEPELIEGRAACPHYFKGEAAKAFRFAVDCLENMQIKTAAFQLMLESFAFSYGEWRALSELVDQHGRTGTVAKNYSELQKGYFLVLSA
;
A
#
# COMPACT_ATOMS: atom_id res chain seq x y z
N MET A 1 -31.52 -17.57 -24.16
CA MET A 1 -31.41 -17.22 -22.72
C MET A 1 -30.33 -16.14 -22.57
N GLY A 2 -30.71 -14.86 -22.49
CA GLY A 2 -29.75 -13.75 -22.35
C GLY A 2 -29.24 -13.63 -20.93
N VAL A 3 -27.93 -13.50 -20.76
CA VAL A 3 -27.28 -13.40 -19.44
C VAL A 3 -27.84 -12.18 -18.69
N LYS A 4 -28.53 -12.40 -17.57
CA LYS A 4 -28.94 -11.35 -16.61
C LYS A 4 -27.68 -10.63 -16.13
N GLY A 5 -27.37 -9.48 -16.73
CA GLY A 5 -26.17 -8.71 -16.40
C GLY A 5 -25.52 -7.91 -17.54
N SER A 6 -25.99 -8.04 -18.79
CA SER A 6 -25.44 -7.36 -19.97
C SER A 6 -25.78 -5.85 -20.07
N GLY A 7 -25.85 -5.15 -18.93
CA GLY A 7 -25.96 -3.70 -18.89
C GLY A 7 -24.57 -3.06 -18.90
N ARG A 8 -24.39 -1.95 -19.63
CA ARG A 8 -23.16 -1.16 -19.55
C ARG A 8 -22.91 -0.76 -18.09
N LYS A 9 -21.69 -1.00 -17.59
CA LYS A 9 -21.26 -0.53 -16.26
C LYS A 9 -21.64 0.95 -16.10
N ARG A 10 -22.22 1.30 -14.95
CA ARG A 10 -22.67 2.67 -14.68
C ARG A 10 -21.47 3.62 -14.76
N LYS A 11 -21.64 4.75 -15.44
CA LYS A 11 -20.64 5.84 -15.40
C LYS A 11 -20.48 6.32 -13.94
N PRO A 12 -19.24 6.48 -13.44
CA PRO A 12 -18.94 7.07 -12.14
C PRO A 12 -19.68 8.38 -11.90
N THR A 13 -20.06 8.65 -10.65
CA THR A 13 -20.83 9.85 -10.29
C THR A 13 -20.05 11.13 -10.56
N ARG A 14 -18.73 11.13 -10.31
CA ARG A 14 -17.86 12.28 -10.65
C ARG A 14 -17.93 12.65 -12.13
N LEU A 15 -17.90 11.66 -13.03
CA LEU A 15 -18.03 11.89 -14.47
C LEU A 15 -19.41 12.38 -14.87
N LYS A 16 -20.48 11.87 -14.25
CA LYS A 16 -21.85 12.37 -14.50
C LYS A 16 -22.05 13.82 -14.07
N LYS A 17 -21.40 14.24 -12.98
CA LYS A 17 -21.41 15.65 -12.54
C LYS A 17 -20.76 16.55 -13.60
N ILE A 18 -19.67 16.11 -14.22
CA ILE A 18 -18.93 16.87 -15.24
C ILE A 18 -19.64 16.87 -16.60
N THR A 19 -20.04 15.70 -17.10
CA THR A 19 -20.60 15.54 -18.46
C THR A 19 -22.12 15.71 -18.53
N GLY A 20 -22.76 15.92 -17.38
CA GLY A 20 -24.22 15.91 -17.24
C GLY A 20 -24.83 14.52 -17.07
N ASN A 21 -26.07 14.51 -16.54
CA ASN A 21 -26.85 13.31 -16.23
C ASN A 21 -28.00 13.12 -17.22
N ALA A 22 -27.68 12.77 -18.47
CA ALA A 22 -28.67 12.65 -19.56
C ALA A 22 -29.85 11.73 -19.24
N GLY A 23 -29.59 10.64 -18.50
CA GLY A 23 -30.63 9.70 -18.08
C GLY A 23 -31.51 10.20 -16.93
N LYS A 24 -31.24 11.38 -16.35
CA LYS A 24 -31.94 12.03 -15.22
C LYS A 24 -32.19 11.15 -13.98
N ARG A 25 -31.58 9.96 -13.89
CA ARG A 25 -31.66 9.05 -12.74
C ARG A 25 -30.93 9.66 -11.54
N LYS A 26 -31.44 9.45 -10.32
CA LYS A 26 -30.79 9.91 -9.09
C LYS A 26 -29.31 9.49 -9.05
N LEU A 27 -28.43 10.41 -8.66
CA LEU A 27 -27.00 10.14 -8.52
C LEU A 27 -26.75 9.23 -7.30
N ASN A 28 -25.68 8.44 -7.35
CA ASN A 28 -25.26 7.65 -6.19
C ASN A 28 -24.48 8.55 -5.24
N HIS A 29 -24.98 8.71 -4.01
CA HIS A 29 -24.32 9.51 -2.96
C HIS A 29 -23.40 8.66 -2.06
N TYR A 30 -23.41 7.33 -2.23
CA TYR A 30 -22.57 6.39 -1.47
C TYR A 30 -21.37 5.89 -2.29
N GLU A 31 -21.06 6.54 -3.41
CA GLU A 31 -19.84 6.22 -4.14
C GLU A 31 -18.63 6.72 -3.32
N PRO A 32 -17.58 5.90 -3.15
CA PRO A 32 -16.40 6.32 -2.39
C PRO A 32 -15.76 7.53 -3.08
N GLU A 33 -15.46 8.55 -2.29
CA GLU A 33 -14.76 9.75 -2.75
C GLU A 33 -13.25 9.57 -2.56
N LEU A 34 -12.48 10.09 -3.51
CA LEU A 34 -11.02 10.08 -3.40
C LEU A 34 -10.59 11.21 -2.45
N ILE A 35 -9.65 10.90 -1.55
CA ILE A 35 -8.99 11.92 -0.75
C ILE A 35 -8.01 12.64 -1.68
N GLU A 36 -8.31 13.88 -2.07
CA GLU A 36 -7.47 14.62 -2.99
C GLU A 36 -6.06 14.85 -2.43
N GLY A 37 -5.06 14.84 -3.32
CA GLY A 37 -3.68 15.15 -2.97
C GLY A 37 -2.68 14.03 -3.27
N ARG A 38 -1.45 14.24 -2.80
CA ARG A 38 -0.30 13.34 -2.96
C ARG A 38 0.13 12.84 -1.59
N ALA A 39 0.48 11.56 -1.48
CA ALA A 39 1.12 11.05 -0.27
C ALA A 39 2.49 11.72 -0.05
N ALA A 40 2.74 12.20 1.17
CA ALA A 40 3.94 12.93 1.53
C ALA A 40 4.94 11.99 2.23
N CYS A 41 6.19 12.01 1.80
CA CYS A 41 7.23 11.17 2.41
C CYS A 41 7.45 11.62 3.87
N PRO A 42 7.29 10.73 4.87
CA PRO A 42 7.51 11.11 6.26
C PRO A 42 8.94 11.59 6.51
N HIS A 43 9.09 12.60 7.37
CA HIS A 43 10.38 13.24 7.65
C HIS A 43 11.41 12.28 8.29
N TYR A 44 10.96 11.22 8.95
CA TYR A 44 11.81 10.21 9.58
C TYR A 44 12.32 9.16 8.60
N PHE A 45 11.79 9.07 7.37
CA PHE A 45 12.35 8.17 6.36
C PHE A 45 13.66 8.73 5.80
N LYS A 46 14.66 7.84 5.75
CA LYS A 46 15.99 8.11 5.21
C LYS A 46 16.42 6.96 4.30
N GLY A 47 17.49 7.16 3.53
CA GLY A 47 18.08 6.10 2.70
C GLY A 47 17.08 5.42 1.75
N GLU A 48 17.11 4.09 1.71
CA GLU A 48 16.31 3.27 0.79
C GLU A 48 14.80 3.38 1.03
N ALA A 49 14.35 3.52 2.27
CA ALA A 49 12.93 3.71 2.56
C ALA A 49 12.40 5.01 1.93
N ALA A 50 13.12 6.13 2.08
CA ALA A 50 12.73 7.40 1.48
C ALA A 50 12.73 7.34 -0.06
N LYS A 51 13.70 6.66 -0.66
CA LYS A 51 13.77 6.46 -2.13
C LYS A 51 12.58 5.64 -2.63
N ALA A 52 12.30 4.50 -1.97
CA ALA A 52 11.19 3.62 -2.33
C ALA A 52 9.83 4.32 -2.22
N PHE A 53 9.63 5.11 -1.14
CA PHE A 53 8.41 5.89 -0.96
C PHE A 53 8.22 6.88 -2.12
N ARG A 54 9.24 7.70 -2.40
CA ARG A 54 9.16 8.73 -3.45
C ARG A 54 8.93 8.11 -4.83
N PHE A 55 9.67 7.04 -5.15
CA PHE A 55 9.49 6.29 -6.38
C PHE A 55 8.05 5.78 -6.55
N ALA A 56 7.49 5.14 -5.53
CA ALA A 56 6.12 4.62 -5.59
C ALA A 56 5.09 5.75 -5.78
N VAL A 57 5.27 6.88 -5.10
CA VAL A 57 4.41 8.05 -5.30
C VAL A 57 4.52 8.61 -6.71
N ASP A 58 5.73 8.76 -7.24
CA ASP A 58 5.94 9.27 -8.60
C ASP A 58 5.30 8.33 -9.65
N CYS A 59 5.37 7.01 -9.45
CA CYS A 59 4.65 6.04 -10.29
C CYS A 59 3.14 6.25 -10.28
N LEU A 60 2.53 6.48 -9.12
CA LEU A 60 1.09 6.75 -9.00
C LEU A 60 0.70 8.05 -9.71
N GLU A 61 1.51 9.10 -9.57
CA GLU A 61 1.26 10.37 -10.24
C GLU A 61 1.34 10.25 -11.76
N ASN A 62 2.31 9.48 -12.27
CA ASN A 62 2.45 9.18 -13.69
C ASN A 62 1.22 8.44 -14.24
N MET A 63 0.55 7.62 -13.42
CA MET A 63 -0.71 6.95 -13.76
C MET A 63 -1.96 7.82 -13.54
N GLN A 64 -1.79 9.10 -13.20
CA GLN A 64 -2.86 10.03 -12.82
C GLN A 64 -3.67 9.58 -11.58
N ILE A 65 -3.05 8.79 -10.69
CA ILE A 65 -3.62 8.36 -9.42
C ILE A 65 -3.15 9.34 -8.33
N LYS A 66 -3.87 10.45 -8.19
CA LYS A 66 -3.56 11.53 -7.23
C LYS A 66 -4.49 11.46 -6.03
N THR A 67 -4.23 10.51 -5.12
CA THR A 67 -4.98 10.37 -3.87
C THR A 67 -4.06 10.22 -2.67
N ALA A 68 -4.32 11.00 -1.62
CA ALA A 68 -3.60 10.89 -0.35
C ALA A 68 -4.03 9.64 0.45
N ALA A 69 -5.07 8.92 0.02
CA ALA A 69 -5.53 7.68 0.66
C ALA A 69 -4.46 6.57 0.72
N PHE A 70 -3.43 6.64 -0.12
CA PHE A 70 -2.34 5.66 -0.13
C PHE A 70 -1.25 5.92 0.91
N GLN A 71 -1.32 6.99 1.71
CA GLN A 71 -0.27 7.37 2.66
C GLN A 71 0.24 6.19 3.50
N LEU A 72 -0.65 5.57 4.29
CA LEU A 72 -0.26 4.48 5.21
C LEU A 72 0.28 3.26 4.47
N MET A 73 -0.33 2.89 3.33
CA MET A 73 0.13 1.76 2.53
C MET A 73 1.54 2.00 1.99
N LEU A 74 1.81 3.21 1.48
CA LEU A 74 3.10 3.58 0.93
C LEU A 74 4.17 3.68 2.04
N GLU A 75 3.79 4.14 3.22
CA GLU A 75 4.69 4.11 4.39
C GLU A 75 5.07 2.68 4.77
N SER A 76 4.09 1.77 4.91
CA SER A 76 4.35 0.36 5.22
C SER A 76 5.22 -0.32 4.17
N PHE A 77 4.92 -0.10 2.88
CA PHE A 77 5.72 -0.60 1.78
C PHE A 77 7.17 -0.10 1.86
N ALA A 78 7.36 1.21 1.96
CA ALA A 78 8.68 1.83 1.93
C ALA A 78 9.53 1.46 3.16
N PHE A 79 8.92 1.40 4.35
CA PHE A 79 9.57 0.91 5.56
C PHE A 79 10.07 -0.53 5.37
N SER A 80 9.17 -1.44 4.96
CA SER A 80 9.48 -2.86 4.78
C SER A 80 10.54 -3.08 3.71
N TYR A 81 10.48 -2.32 2.63
CA TYR A 81 11.48 -2.36 1.57
C TYR A 81 12.85 -1.89 2.06
N GLY A 82 12.91 -0.78 2.80
CA GLY A 82 14.16 -0.26 3.36
C GLY A 82 14.85 -1.28 4.28
N GLU A 83 14.09 -1.87 5.21
CA GLU A 83 14.59 -2.92 6.11
C GLU A 83 15.05 -4.15 5.33
N TRP A 84 14.25 -4.59 4.36
CA TRP A 84 14.62 -5.72 3.50
C TRP A 84 15.93 -5.46 2.75
N ARG A 85 16.12 -4.28 2.15
CA ARG A 85 17.37 -3.92 1.46
C ARG A 85 18.58 -3.97 2.39
N ALA A 86 18.46 -3.39 3.58
CA ALA A 86 19.53 -3.39 4.57
C ALA A 86 19.89 -4.82 5.02
N LEU A 87 18.88 -5.65 5.32
CA LEU A 87 19.08 -7.04 5.72
C LEU A 87 19.62 -7.91 4.57
N SER A 88 19.21 -7.64 3.33
CA SER A 88 19.74 -8.32 2.14
C SER A 88 21.24 -8.12 2.00
N GLU A 89 21.75 -6.91 2.22
CA GLU A 89 23.19 -6.65 2.16
C GLU A 89 23.96 -7.45 3.22
N LEU A 90 23.41 -7.57 4.43
CA LEU A 90 24.01 -8.40 5.49
C LEU A 90 24.00 -9.89 5.14
N VAL A 91 22.90 -10.37 4.56
CA VAL A 91 22.77 -11.76 4.10
C VAL A 91 23.74 -12.06 2.97
N ASP A 92 23.96 -11.13 2.04
CA ASP A 92 24.91 -11.33 0.94
C ASP A 92 26.36 -11.39 1.45
N GLN A 93 26.68 -10.63 2.50
CA GLN A 93 28.02 -10.60 3.10
C GLN A 93 28.31 -11.80 4.02
N HIS A 94 27.33 -12.22 4.82
CA HIS A 94 27.53 -13.18 5.90
C HIS A 94 26.81 -14.52 5.69
N GLY A 95 25.99 -14.63 4.66
CA GLY A 95 25.05 -15.72 4.48
C GLY A 95 23.83 -15.61 5.40
N ARG A 96 22.82 -16.47 5.18
CA ARG A 96 21.67 -16.58 6.08
C ARG A 96 22.04 -17.39 7.32
N THR A 97 21.94 -16.77 8.49
CA THR A 97 22.08 -17.45 9.79
C THR A 97 20.72 -17.75 10.39
N GLY A 98 20.54 -18.95 10.93
CA GLY A 98 19.34 -19.35 11.68
C GLY A 98 19.73 -19.91 13.03
N THR A 99 19.01 -19.51 14.09
CA THR A 99 19.21 -20.08 15.42
C THR A 99 18.48 -21.41 15.48
N VAL A 100 19.22 -22.51 15.57
CA VAL A 100 18.63 -23.83 15.87
C VAL A 100 18.55 -23.93 17.37
N ALA A 101 17.34 -23.92 17.92
CA ALA A 101 17.16 -24.19 19.33
C ALA A 101 17.61 -25.62 19.61
N LYS A 102 18.58 -25.78 20.50
CA LYS A 102 19.09 -27.11 20.84
C LYS A 102 18.09 -27.84 21.75
N ASN A 103 17.33 -27.08 22.53
CA ASN A 103 16.39 -27.60 23.52
C ASN A 103 15.08 -26.80 23.55
N TYR A 104 14.01 -27.43 24.07
CA TYR A 104 12.65 -26.86 24.13
C TYR A 104 12.54 -25.60 25.01
N SER A 105 13.40 -25.47 26.02
CA SER A 105 13.45 -24.31 26.92
C SER A 105 13.95 -23.03 26.23
N GLU A 106 14.80 -23.15 25.21
CA GLU A 106 15.29 -22.02 24.41
C GLU A 106 14.23 -21.54 23.42
N LEU A 107 13.43 -22.46 22.86
CA LEU A 107 12.28 -22.12 22.02
C LEU A 107 11.28 -21.25 22.79
N GLN A 108 10.92 -21.65 24.02
CA GLN A 108 9.94 -20.91 24.84
C GLN A 108 10.38 -19.47 25.15
N LYS A 109 11.68 -19.22 25.36
CA LYS A 109 12.21 -17.87 25.58
C LYS A 109 12.13 -16.99 24.32
N GLY A 110 12.38 -17.57 23.14
CA GLY A 110 12.26 -16.86 21.87
C GLY A 110 10.82 -16.41 21.57
N TYR A 111 9.84 -17.29 21.80
CA TYR A 111 8.42 -16.94 21.60
C TYR A 111 7.92 -15.85 22.55
N PHE A 112 8.41 -15.81 23.79
CA PHE A 112 7.99 -14.81 24.78
C PHE A 112 8.48 -13.39 24.44
N LEU A 113 9.66 -13.27 23.82
CA LEU A 113 10.22 -11.98 23.39
C LEU A 113 9.53 -11.41 22.16
N VAL A 114 9.08 -12.27 21.23
CA VAL A 114 8.35 -11.81 20.02
C VAL A 114 6.92 -11.37 20.34
N LEU A 115 6.31 -11.90 21.39
CA LEU A 115 4.94 -11.54 21.81
C LEU A 115 4.87 -10.30 22.73
N SER A 116 6.02 -9.77 23.15
CA SER A 116 6.11 -8.62 24.06
C SER A 116 6.69 -7.35 23.44
N ALA A 117 7.03 -7.38 22.14
CA ALA A 117 7.46 -6.24 21.33
C ALA A 117 6.35 -5.83 20.37
#